data_AF-A0A973DHC5-F1
#
_entry.id   AF-A0A973DHC5-F1
#
_cell.length_a   1.000
_cell.length_b   1.000
_cell.length_c   1.000
_cell.angle_alpha   90.00
_cell.angle_beta   90.00
_cell.angle_gamma   90.00
#
_symmetry.space_group_name_H-M   'P 1'
#
loop_
_entity.id
_entity.type
_entity.pdbx_description
1 polymer ?
#
loop_
_entity_poly.entity_id
_entity_poly.type
_entity_poly.pdbx_seq_one_letter_code
_entity_poly.pdbx_strand_id
1 'polypeptide(L)' 'SGWAWLCVDENNQLVVESSLNQDSPLMQNHTPILGLDVWEHAYYLKYQNRRPEYIAAFYEVINWPEVERRYLAAIK' A
#
# COMPACT_ATOMS: atom_id res chain seq x y z
N SER A 1 -6.01 9.03 -9.68
CA SER A 1 -4.84 8.84 -8.79
C SER A 1 -5.29 8.18 -7.51
N GLY A 2 -4.40 7.57 -6.75
CA GLY A 2 -4.78 6.85 -5.54
C GLY A 2 -3.68 5.95 -5.02
N TRP A 3 -4.07 4.97 -4.22
CA TRP A 3 -3.17 4.09 -3.50
C TRP A 3 -3.61 2.63 -3.63
N ALA A 4 -2.65 1.71 -3.61
CA ALA A 4 -2.88 0.29 -3.34
C ALA A 4 -2.38 -0.04 -1.93
N TRP A 5 -3.12 -0.87 -1.21
CA TRP A 5 -2.86 -1.17 0.19
C TRP A 5 -2.84 -2.67 0.46
N LEU A 6 -2.02 -3.07 1.42
CA LEU A 6 -2.20 -4.29 2.18
C LEU A 6 -2.61 -3.89 3.59
N CYS A 7 -3.74 -4.40 4.05
CA CYS A 7 -4.32 -4.05 5.33
C CYS A 7 -4.63 -5.29 6.17
N VAL A 8 -4.82 -5.06 7.46
CA VAL A 8 -5.46 -6.00 8.39
C VAL A 8 -6.89 -5.52 8.62
N ASP A 9 -7.87 -6.38 8.38
CA ASP A 9 -9.28 -6.08 8.64
C ASP A 9 -9.64 -6.29 10.12
N GLU A 10 -10.89 -6.00 10.47
CA GLU A 10 -11.43 -6.18 11.83
C GLU A 10 -11.47 -7.64 12.31
N ASN A 11 -11.33 -8.60 11.39
CA ASN A 11 -11.28 -10.05 11.67
C ASN A 11 -9.84 -10.57 11.74
N ASN A 12 -8.83 -9.69 11.80
CA ASN A 12 -7.41 -10.01 11.75
C ASN A 12 -6.97 -10.72 10.45
N GLN A 13 -7.72 -10.56 9.37
CA GLN A 13 -7.39 -11.11 8.06
C GLN A 13 -6.64 -10.08 7.21
N LEU A 14 -5.75 -10.57 6.35
CA LEU A 14 -5.06 -9.73 5.37
C LEU A 14 -5.99 -9.46 4.18
N VAL A 15 -6.12 -8.19 3.82
CA VAL A 15 -6.90 -7.74 2.66
C VAL A 15 -6.06 -6.84 1.75
N VAL A 16 -6.21 -7.04 0.44
CA VAL A 16 -5.65 -6.14 -0.57
C VAL A 16 -6.78 -5.24 -1.06
N GLU A 17 -6.58 -3.94 -0.97
CA GLU A 17 -7.58 -2.96 -1.38
C GLU A 17 -6.93 -1.73 -2.04
N SER A 18 -7.76 -0.91 -2.68
CA SER A 18 -7.31 0.33 -3.31
C SER A 18 -8.20 1.48 -2.90
N SER A 19 -7.62 2.67 -2.73
CA SER A 19 -8.36 3.88 -2.43
C SER A 19 -8.15 4.93 -3.52
N LEU A 20 -9.20 5.73 -3.77
CA LEU A 20 -9.11 6.86 -4.68
C LEU A 20 -8.53 8.07 -3.96
N ASN A 21 -7.74 8.86 -4.68
CA ASN A 21 -7.17 10.11 -4.19
C ASN A 21 -6.41 9.96 -2.85
N GLN A 22 -6.94 10.53 -1.76
CA GLN A 22 -6.37 10.49 -0.41
C GLN A 22 -7.28 9.74 0.58
N ASP A 23 -8.28 9.02 0.08
CA ASP A 23 -9.08 8.13 0.91
C ASP A 23 -8.17 7.06 1.52
N SER A 24 -8.50 6.58 2.71
CA SER A 24 -7.64 5.68 3.48
C SER A 24 -8.42 4.47 4.01
N PRO A 25 -7.83 3.27 4.04
CA PRO A 25 -8.39 2.08 4.70
C PRO A 25 -8.84 2.31 6.15
N LEU A 26 -8.22 3.28 6.82
CA LEU A 26 -8.59 3.68 8.19
C LEU A 26 -10.06 4.13 8.29
N MET A 27 -10.66 4.62 7.20
CA MET A 27 -12.08 5.01 7.14
C MET A 27 -13.03 3.81 7.25
N GLN A 28 -12.53 2.60 6.97
CA GLN A 28 -13.26 1.32 7.04
C GLN A 28 -12.82 0.49 8.25
N ASN A 29 -12.12 1.09 9.23
CA ASN A 29 -11.48 0.39 10.36
C ASN A 29 -10.45 -0.68 9.95
N HIS A 30 -9.95 -0.65 8.72
CA HIS A 30 -8.84 -1.49 8.30
C HIS A 30 -7.51 -0.81 8.66
N THR A 31 -6.55 -1.59 9.13
CA THR A 31 -5.21 -1.08 9.49
C THR A 31 -4.24 -1.31 8.35
N PRO A 32 -3.80 -0.26 7.62
CA PRO A 32 -2.84 -0.42 6.52
C PRO A 32 -1.44 -0.74 7.06
N ILE A 33 -0.85 -1.81 6.54
CA ILE A 33 0.50 -2.28 6.91
C ILE A 33 1.52 -2.08 5.78
N LEU A 34 1.07 -1.95 4.53
CA LEU A 34 1.86 -1.54 3.37
C LEU A 34 0.99 -0.69 2.45
N GLY A 35 1.58 0.36 1.86
CA GLY A 35 0.92 1.21 0.88
C GLY A 35 1.84 1.48 -0.32
N LEU A 36 1.26 1.52 -1.51
CA LEU A 36 1.91 1.92 -2.75
C LEU A 36 1.17 3.12 -3.35
N ASP A 37 1.87 4.25 -3.43
CA ASP A 37 1.38 5.44 -4.11
C ASP A 37 1.39 5.20 -5.63
N VAL A 38 0.21 5.26 -6.25
CA VAL A 38 0.03 5.14 -7.71
C VAL A 38 -0.45 6.44 -8.35
N TRP A 39 -0.30 7.58 -7.67
CA TRP A 39 -0.35 8.89 -8.30
C TRP A 39 0.77 9.02 -9.33
N GLU A 40 0.49 9.63 -10.48
CA GLU A 40 1.50 9.74 -11.55
C GLU A 40 2.76 10.45 -11.06
N HIS A 41 2.62 11.47 -10.21
CA HIS A 41 3.77 12.18 -9.65
C HIS A 41 4.74 11.29 -8.85
N ALA A 42 4.31 10.12 -8.35
CA ALA A 42 5.18 9.21 -7.61
C ALA A 42 6.20 8.52 -8.52
N TYR A 43 5.92 8.38 -9.83
CA TYR A 43 6.74 7.59 -10.74
C TYR A 43 7.06 8.25 -12.09
N TYR A 44 6.34 9.30 -12.50
CA TYR A 44 6.37 9.80 -13.87
C TYR A 44 7.75 10.27 -14.34
N LEU A 45 8.54 10.89 -13.46
CA LEU A 45 9.87 11.41 -13.83
C LEU A 45 10.82 10.29 -14.32
N LYS A 46 10.71 9.08 -13.76
CA LYS A 46 11.58 7.94 -14.12
C LYS A 46 10.90 6.94 -15.05
N TYR A 47 9.61 6.68 -14.83
CA TYR A 47 8.87 5.62 -15.52
C TYR A 47 7.86 6.14 -16.55
N GLN A 48 7.56 7.44 -16.58
CA GLN A 48 6.55 8.05 -17.46
C GLN A 48 5.22 7.30 -17.33
N ASN A 49 4.63 6.81 -18.42
CA ASN A 49 3.40 6.03 -18.42
C ASN A 49 3.58 4.55 -18.03
N ARG A 50 4.81 4.10 -17.75
CA ARG A 50 5.16 2.69 -17.45
C ARG A 50 4.93 2.35 -15.97
N ARG A 51 3.70 2.55 -15.48
CA ARG A 51 3.31 2.17 -14.10
C ARG A 51 3.64 0.71 -13.76
N PRO A 52 3.45 -0.30 -14.66
CA PRO A 52 3.81 -1.68 -14.34
C PRO A 52 5.29 -1.87 -13.97
N GLU A 53 6.22 -1.15 -14.62
CA GLU A 53 7.66 -1.21 -14.29
C GLU A 53 7.95 -0.58 -12.93
N TYR A 54 7.27 0.52 -12.59
CA TYR A 54 7.36 1.13 -11.27
C TYR A 54 6.87 0.18 -10.17
N ILE A 55 5.74 -0.50 -10.39
CA ILE A 55 5.19 -1.50 -9.47
C ILE A 55 6.18 -2.66 -9.29
N ALA A 56 6.76 -3.17 -10.38
CA ALA A 56 7.77 -4.22 -10.31
C ALA A 56 9.00 -3.77 -9.50
N ALA A 57 9.51 -2.55 -9.75
CA ALA A 57 10.64 -1.99 -9.00
C ALA A 57 10.30 -1.72 -7.52
N PHE A 58 9.05 -1.38 -7.21
CA PHE A 58 8.61 -1.19 -5.84
C PHE A 58 8.75 -2.48 -5.01
N TYR A 59 8.38 -3.64 -5.57
CA TYR A 59 8.50 -4.93 -4.86
C TYR A 59 9.94 -5.26 -4.42
N GLU A 60 10.95 -4.78 -5.15
CA GLU A 60 12.36 -4.99 -4.82
C GLU A 60 12.86 -4.13 -3.65
N VAL A 61 12.13 -3.08 -3.27
CA VAL A 61 12.54 -2.11 -2.24
C VAL A 61 11.63 -2.06 -1.03
N ILE A 62 10.66 -2.98 -0.91
CA ILE A 62 9.78 -3.07 0.25
C ILE A 62 10.61 -3.36 1.51
N ASN A 63 10.40 -2.53 2.55
CA ASN A 63 10.93 -2.79 3.88
C ASN A 63 10.03 -3.80 4.63
N TRP A 64 10.21 -5.09 4.33
CA TRP A 64 9.42 -6.17 4.95
C TRP A 64 9.48 -6.22 6.48
N PRO A 65 10.63 -5.99 7.15
CA PRO A 65 10.67 -5.88 8.61
C PRO A 65 9.72 -4.82 9.19
N GLU A 66 9.56 -3.67 8.52
CA GLU A 66 8.61 -2.64 8.96
C GLU A 66 7.16 -3.07 8.71
N VAL A 67 6.87 -3.75 7.60
CA VAL A 67 5.54 -4.31 7.32
C VAL A 67 5.16 -5.35 8.38
N GLU A 68 6.09 -6.23 8.75
CA GLU A 68 5.91 -7.21 9.82
C GLU A 68 5.65 -6.53 11.17
N ARG A 69 6.46 -5.52 11.54
CA ARG A 69 6.26 -4.75 12.77
C ARG A 69 4.86 -4.14 12.84
N ARG A 70 4.35 -3.62 11.72
CA ARG A 70 2.99 -3.05 11.62
C ARG A 70 1.92 -4.13 11.72
N TYR A 71 2.09 -5.26 11.04
CA TYR A 71 1.19 -6.40 11.12
C TYR A 71 1.05 -6.90 12.56
N LEU A 72 2.16 -7.14 13.25
CA LEU A 72 2.17 -7.58 14.65
C LEU A 72 1.56 -6.56 15.63
N ALA A 73 1.55 -5.27 15.27
CA ALA A 73 0.87 -4.24 16.06
C ALA A 73 -0.64 -4.18 15.77
N ALA A 74 -1.07 -4.55 14.57
CA ALA A 74 -2.46 -4.51 14.13
C ALA A 74 -3.30 -5.70 14.64
N ILE A 75 -2.69 -6.87 14.81
CA ILE A 75 -3.39 -8.11 15.22
C ILE A 75 -3.51 -8.32 16.75
N LYS A 76 -3.19 -7.29 17.55
CA LYS A 76 -3.24 -7.36 19.02
C LYS A 76 -4.62 -7.02 19.55
#